data_AF-A0A9P6XVK5-F1
#
_entry.id   AF-A0A9P6XVK5-F1
#
_cell.length_a   1.000
_cell.length_b   1.000
_cell.length_c   1.000
_cell.angle_alpha   90.00
_cell.angle_beta   90.00
_cell.angle_gamma   90.00
#
_symmetry.space_group_name_H-M   'P 1'
#
loop_
_entity.id
_entity.type
_entity.pdbx_description
1 polymer ?
#
loop_
_entity_poly.entity_id
_entity_poly.type
_entity_poly.pdbx_seq_one_letter_code
_entity_poly.pdbx_strand_id
1 'polypeptide(L)'
;MRSYNEYDHIALKPNFSQDLNYATKLSILRNCGVSSGNADEFTFYIHRNNIPPTFFKLMRVLVMNSMETAYYANCNDSKFLDMVGYRNELSTLSMILALLKNRLLALKSVTLDTSDNIPPWQKYSLMYRSGQEDIYNITIAKVEEMKRQLINCMDQDIKENRIAPFAPFLSIVNPEHQYLSLEIDNSPFISLDMVVITLDSILKKNDAFSEAISETFENMEEEADIMLMLCLINEKHNKNSKWLNFFEKVSQRDITANQDHHELRELYDSMMPEFAEAYPDVFNLEKFDFQSFIWADNLMNNYSIDNPLAIVPL
;
A
#
# COMPACT_ATOMS: atom_id res chain seq x y z
N MET A 1 -13.49 -17.25 -35.84
CA MET A 1 -12.24 -16.46 -35.85
C MET A 1 -12.47 -15.23 -34.99
N ARG A 2 -11.81 -15.10 -33.84
CA ARG A 2 -11.87 -13.86 -33.05
C ARG A 2 -11.01 -12.82 -33.77
N SER A 3 -11.64 -11.93 -34.52
CA SER A 3 -10.99 -10.72 -35.03
C SER A 3 -10.75 -9.78 -33.86
N TYR A 4 -9.48 -9.61 -33.47
CA TYR A 4 -9.08 -8.70 -32.41
C TYR A 4 -9.25 -7.25 -32.88
N ASN A 5 -9.87 -6.41 -32.05
CA ASN A 5 -9.95 -4.97 -32.29
C ASN A 5 -8.86 -4.27 -31.48
N GLU A 6 -7.88 -3.68 -32.17
CA GLU A 6 -6.77 -2.95 -31.54
C GLU A 6 -7.21 -1.66 -30.83
N TYR A 7 -8.41 -1.17 -31.13
CA TYR A 7 -8.99 0.05 -30.55
C TYR A 7 -9.86 -0.22 -29.30
N ASP A 8 -10.03 -1.49 -28.90
CA ASP A 8 -10.75 -1.81 -27.68
C ASP A 8 -10.06 -1.17 -26.48
N HIS A 9 -10.87 -0.69 -25.54
CA HIS A 9 -10.41 -0.04 -24.33
C HIS A 9 -11.38 -0.24 -23.17
N ILE A 10 -10.88 0.00 -21.97
CA ILE A 10 -11.69 0.25 -20.78
C ILE A 10 -11.45 1.69 -20.32
N ALA A 11 -12.48 2.35 -19.80
CA ALA A 11 -12.37 3.68 -19.22
C ALA A 11 -12.31 3.56 -17.70
N LEU A 12 -11.29 4.15 -17.08
CA LEU A 12 -11.15 4.25 -15.64
C LEU A 12 -11.17 5.73 -15.21
N LYS A 13 -12.04 6.04 -14.25
CA LYS A 13 -12.11 7.34 -13.59
C LYS A 13 -12.13 7.12 -12.08
N PRO A 14 -10.96 7.21 -11.41
CA PRO A 14 -10.90 7.15 -9.95
C PRO A 14 -11.69 8.31 -9.33
N ASN A 15 -12.51 8.02 -8.32
CA ASN A 15 -13.17 9.05 -7.53
C ASN A 15 -12.48 9.13 -6.16
N PHE A 16 -12.04 10.33 -5.79
CA PHE A 16 -11.34 10.61 -4.54
C PHE A 16 -11.92 11.85 -3.83
N SER A 17 -13.15 12.24 -4.19
CA SER A 17 -13.84 13.42 -3.61
C SER A 17 -14.14 13.30 -2.12
N GLN A 18 -14.14 12.09 -1.57
CA GLN A 18 -14.37 11.81 -0.15
C GLN A 18 -13.07 11.71 0.66
N ASP A 19 -11.91 11.89 0.02
CA ASP A 19 -10.61 11.87 0.71
C ASP A 19 -10.46 13.11 1.61
N LEU A 20 -10.07 12.91 2.86
CA LEU A 20 -9.85 14.01 3.83
C LEU A 20 -8.82 15.04 3.32
N ASN A 21 -7.84 14.58 2.53
CA ASN A 21 -6.79 15.39 1.92
C ASN A 21 -7.09 15.76 0.45
N TYR A 22 -8.36 15.68 0.02
CA TYR A 22 -8.78 15.94 -1.37
C TYR A 22 -8.18 17.22 -1.97
N ALA A 23 -8.29 18.35 -1.26
CA ALA A 23 -7.82 19.64 -1.76
C ALA A 23 -6.31 19.65 -2.01
N THR A 24 -5.53 19.10 -1.09
CA THR A 24 -4.07 19.02 -1.20
C THR A 24 -3.67 18.07 -2.33
N LYS A 25 -4.25 16.86 -2.38
CA LYS A 25 -4.00 15.89 -3.46
C LYS A 25 -4.35 16.45 -4.84
N LEU A 26 -5.46 17.18 -4.96
CA LEU A 26 -5.84 17.87 -6.20
C LEU A 26 -4.83 18.96 -6.58
N SER A 27 -4.31 19.71 -5.60
CA SER A 27 -3.25 20.69 -5.83
C SER A 27 -1.98 20.04 -6.35
N ILE A 28 -1.55 18.92 -5.76
CA ILE A 28 -0.38 18.15 -6.21
C ILE A 28 -0.54 17.72 -7.67
N LEU A 29 -1.69 17.15 -8.03
CA LEU A 29 -1.97 16.71 -9.40
C LEU A 29 -1.88 17.88 -10.40
N ARG A 30 -2.44 19.04 -10.05
CA ARG A 30 -2.42 20.24 -10.90
C ARG A 30 -1.01 20.81 -11.06
N ASN A 31 -0.28 20.97 -9.95
CA ASN A 31 1.07 21.52 -9.94
C ASN A 31 2.04 20.65 -10.75
N CYS A 32 1.88 19.33 -10.67
CA CYS A 32 2.66 18.36 -11.44
C CYS A 32 2.12 18.10 -12.85
N GLY A 33 1.07 18.78 -13.30
CA GLY A 33 0.49 18.61 -14.63
C GLY A 33 -0.06 17.21 -14.91
N VAL A 34 -0.48 16.47 -13.88
CA VAL A 34 -1.02 15.12 -14.02
C VAL A 34 -2.47 15.18 -14.52
N SER A 35 -2.65 14.92 -15.80
CA SER A 35 -3.97 14.81 -16.45
C SER A 35 -3.98 13.73 -17.53
N SER A 36 -5.18 13.30 -17.90
CA SER A 36 -5.41 12.33 -18.96
C SER A 36 -5.29 12.91 -20.38
N GLY A 37 -5.38 14.24 -20.51
CA GLY A 37 -5.48 14.94 -21.81
C GLY A 37 -6.86 14.83 -22.48
N ASN A 38 -7.84 14.20 -21.83
CA ASN A 38 -9.21 14.08 -22.33
C ASN A 38 -10.09 15.25 -21.86
N ALA A 39 -11.33 15.35 -22.38
CA ALA A 39 -12.30 16.35 -21.93
C ALA A 39 -12.58 16.26 -20.42
N ASP A 40 -12.50 15.07 -19.84
CA ASP A 40 -12.42 14.84 -18.41
C ASP A 40 -10.97 14.48 -18.04
N GLU A 41 -10.32 15.40 -17.32
CA GLU A 41 -8.90 15.35 -16.97
C GLU A 41 -8.50 14.10 -16.16
N PHE A 42 -9.47 13.38 -15.55
CA PHE A 42 -9.22 12.20 -14.73
C PHE A 42 -9.82 10.91 -15.30
N THR A 43 -10.33 10.94 -16.53
CA THR A 43 -10.75 9.72 -17.24
C THR A 43 -9.62 9.20 -18.12
N PHE A 44 -9.16 7.98 -17.83
CA PHE A 44 -8.08 7.30 -18.54
C PHE A 44 -8.63 6.12 -19.35
N TYR A 45 -8.16 6.00 -20.58
CA TYR A 45 -8.46 4.87 -21.46
C TYR A 45 -7.30 3.89 -21.44
N ILE A 46 -7.56 2.66 -20.99
CA ILE A 46 -6.58 1.58 -20.96
C ILE A 46 -6.85 0.67 -22.15
N HIS A 47 -5.79 0.43 -22.92
CA HIS A 47 -5.79 -0.49 -24.03
C HIS A 47 -4.98 -1.73 -23.68
N ARG A 48 -5.19 -2.81 -24.43
CA ARG A 48 -4.49 -4.09 -24.24
C ARG A 48 -2.98 -3.97 -24.02
N ASN A 49 -2.33 -3.11 -24.81
CA ASN A 49 -0.88 -2.95 -24.82
C ASN A 49 -0.38 -1.74 -24.03
N ASN A 50 -1.26 -0.86 -23.56
CA ASN A 50 -0.87 0.41 -22.99
C ASN A 50 -1.72 0.80 -21.77
N ILE A 51 -1.05 0.99 -20.64
CA ILE A 51 -1.59 1.67 -19.46
C ILE A 51 -0.87 3.02 -19.40
N PRO A 52 -1.58 4.16 -19.51
CA PRO A 52 -0.93 5.47 -19.51
C PRO A 52 -0.06 5.67 -18.26
N PRO A 53 1.23 6.06 -18.38
CA PRO A 53 2.09 6.30 -17.21
C PRO A 53 1.52 7.38 -16.26
N THR A 54 0.82 8.37 -16.80
CA THR A 54 0.11 9.41 -16.04
C THR A 54 -1.02 8.85 -15.16
N PHE A 55 -1.60 7.70 -15.50
CA PHE A 55 -2.57 7.01 -14.63
C PHE A 55 -1.90 6.55 -13.34
N PHE A 56 -0.67 6.01 -13.40
CA PHE A 56 0.07 5.62 -12.19
C PHE A 56 0.43 6.83 -11.34
N LYS A 57 0.84 7.96 -11.93
CA LYS A 57 1.07 9.21 -11.19
C LYS A 57 -0.18 9.67 -10.46
N LEU A 58 -1.35 9.60 -11.10
CA LEU A 58 -2.62 9.89 -10.44
C LEU A 58 -2.80 8.96 -9.23
N MET A 59 -2.75 7.64 -9.45
CA MET A 59 -3.00 6.66 -8.40
C MET A 59 -2.04 6.79 -7.21
N ARG A 60 -0.76 7.10 -7.45
CA ARG A 60 0.25 7.37 -6.40
C ARG A 60 -0.14 8.51 -5.49
N VAL A 61 -0.63 9.62 -6.07
CA VAL A 61 -1.14 10.75 -5.29
C VAL A 61 -2.39 10.36 -4.49
N LEU A 62 -3.27 9.55 -5.07
CA LEU A 62 -4.50 9.13 -4.39
C LEU A 62 -4.21 8.27 -3.16
N VAL A 63 -3.19 7.41 -3.19
CA VAL A 63 -2.84 6.55 -2.06
C VAL A 63 -1.85 7.18 -1.07
N MET A 64 -1.48 8.46 -1.26
CA MET A 64 -0.61 9.15 -0.31
C MET A 64 -1.22 9.18 1.10
N ASN A 65 -0.43 8.80 2.11
CA ASN A 65 -0.78 9.08 3.50
C ASN A 65 -0.54 10.56 3.87
N SER A 66 -0.84 10.91 5.12
CA SER A 66 -0.70 12.29 5.60
C SER A 66 0.74 12.82 5.48
N MET A 67 1.74 11.98 5.77
CA MET A 67 3.15 12.36 5.66
C MET A 67 3.58 12.57 4.22
N GLU A 68 3.31 11.60 3.33
CA GLU A 68 3.55 11.71 1.89
C GLU A 68 2.86 12.96 1.32
N THR A 69 1.59 13.17 1.66
CA THR A 69 0.82 14.34 1.21
C THR A 69 1.47 15.65 1.66
N ALA A 70 1.94 15.72 2.91
CA ALA A 70 2.60 16.91 3.45
C ALA A 70 3.94 17.20 2.73
N TYR A 71 4.77 16.18 2.48
CA TYR A 71 6.04 16.35 1.76
C TYR A 71 5.83 16.76 0.30
N TYR A 72 4.79 16.24 -0.35
CA TYR A 72 4.50 16.51 -1.75
C TYR A 72 3.60 17.73 -2.00
N ALA A 73 3.06 18.37 -0.96
CA ALA A 73 2.08 19.46 -1.09
C ALA A 73 2.52 20.59 -2.04
N ASN A 74 3.81 20.90 -2.06
CA ASN A 74 4.41 21.94 -2.91
C ASN A 74 5.22 21.37 -4.09
N CYS A 75 5.02 20.11 -4.44
CA CYS A 75 5.71 19.47 -5.55
C CYS A 75 5.21 20.06 -6.89
N ASN A 76 6.17 20.47 -7.73
CA ASN A 76 5.91 21.02 -9.07
C ASN A 76 6.59 20.21 -10.18
N ASP A 77 7.40 19.20 -9.85
CA ASP A 77 8.05 18.34 -10.83
C ASP A 77 7.38 16.96 -10.84
N SER A 78 6.73 16.66 -11.95
CA SER A 78 6.03 15.38 -12.16
C SER A 78 6.94 14.15 -12.06
N LYS A 79 8.27 14.30 -12.15
CA LYS A 79 9.23 13.19 -12.04
C LYS A 79 9.27 12.58 -10.64
N PHE A 80 9.04 13.38 -9.59
CA PHE A 80 8.94 12.84 -8.23
C PHE A 80 7.72 11.92 -8.04
N LEU A 81 6.74 11.97 -8.96
CA LEU A 81 5.60 11.05 -8.97
C LEU A 81 5.83 9.80 -9.84
N ASP A 82 7.01 9.64 -10.47
CA ASP A 82 7.37 8.41 -11.20
C ASP A 82 7.59 7.24 -10.23
N MET A 83 8.01 7.53 -9.01
CA MET A 83 8.09 6.61 -7.88
C MET A 83 8.08 7.43 -6.59
N VAL A 84 7.05 7.29 -5.75
CA VAL A 84 7.00 7.99 -4.45
C VAL A 84 7.85 7.22 -3.44
N GLY A 85 7.70 5.89 -3.43
CA GLY A 85 8.56 4.88 -2.79
C GLY A 85 7.78 3.60 -2.51
N TYR A 86 8.40 2.63 -1.83
CA TYR A 86 7.89 1.25 -1.81
C TYR A 86 6.49 1.10 -1.21
N ARG A 87 6.24 1.74 -0.07
CA ARG A 87 4.91 1.76 0.57
C ARG A 87 3.83 2.29 -0.37
N ASN A 88 4.06 3.47 -0.94
CA ASN A 88 3.13 4.11 -1.87
C ASN A 88 2.91 3.26 -3.14
N GLU A 89 3.98 2.65 -3.68
CA GLU A 89 3.89 1.83 -4.89
C GLU A 89 3.13 0.53 -4.64
N LEU A 90 3.37 -0.15 -3.52
CA LEU A 90 2.58 -1.32 -3.09
C LEU A 90 1.10 -0.98 -2.94
N SER A 91 0.77 0.15 -2.30
CA SER A 91 -0.60 0.65 -2.17
C SER A 91 -1.21 1.00 -3.53
N THR A 92 -0.46 1.65 -4.41
CA THR A 92 -0.88 2.03 -5.77
C THR A 92 -1.27 0.79 -6.57
N LEU A 93 -0.38 -0.18 -6.66
CA LEU A 93 -0.62 -1.40 -7.43
C LEU A 93 -1.76 -2.22 -6.83
N SER A 94 -1.86 -2.29 -5.50
CA SER A 94 -2.95 -3.02 -4.82
C SER A 94 -4.31 -2.35 -5.05
N MET A 95 -4.39 -1.02 -5.00
CA MET A 95 -5.60 -0.26 -5.31
C MET A 95 -6.02 -0.43 -6.78
N ILE A 96 -5.07 -0.36 -7.72
CA ILE A 96 -5.34 -0.61 -9.14
C ILE A 96 -5.89 -2.02 -9.35
N LEU A 97 -5.27 -3.04 -8.73
CA LEU A 97 -5.74 -4.42 -8.81
C LEU A 97 -7.16 -4.57 -8.24
N ALA A 98 -7.44 -3.98 -7.09
CA ALA A 98 -8.78 -4.00 -6.49
C ALA A 98 -9.81 -3.37 -7.43
N LEU A 99 -9.53 -2.20 -8.00
CA LEU A 99 -10.40 -1.51 -8.95
C LEU A 99 -10.68 -2.37 -10.19
N LEU A 100 -9.63 -2.93 -10.81
CA LEU A 100 -9.75 -3.76 -12.01
C LEU A 100 -10.50 -5.07 -11.74
N LYS A 101 -10.18 -5.77 -10.65
CA LYS A 101 -10.81 -7.04 -10.27
C LYS A 101 -12.28 -6.84 -9.92
N ASN A 102 -12.62 -5.78 -9.18
CA ASN A 102 -14.02 -5.46 -8.84
C ASN A 102 -14.84 -5.13 -10.09
N ARG A 103 -14.28 -4.38 -11.04
CA ARG A 103 -14.96 -4.10 -12.33
C ARG A 103 -15.14 -5.34 -13.18
N LEU A 104 -14.12 -6.22 -13.25
CA LEU A 104 -14.22 -7.48 -13.96
C LEU A 104 -15.25 -8.43 -13.33
N LEU A 105 -15.32 -8.49 -12.00
CA LEU A 105 -16.33 -9.25 -11.28
C LEU A 105 -17.74 -8.72 -11.60
N ALA A 106 -17.93 -7.40 -11.49
CA ALA A 106 -19.20 -6.75 -11.81
C ALA A 106 -19.62 -7.01 -13.26
N LEU A 107 -18.67 -6.97 -14.20
CA LEU A 107 -18.90 -7.36 -15.58
C LEU A 107 -19.42 -8.79 -15.61
N LYS A 108 -18.63 -9.77 -15.18
CA LYS A 108 -18.94 -11.22 -15.22
C LYS A 108 -20.22 -11.63 -14.48
N SER A 109 -20.68 -10.86 -13.50
CA SER A 109 -21.90 -11.16 -12.73
C SER A 109 -23.19 -11.10 -13.55
N VAL A 110 -23.17 -10.40 -14.69
CA VAL A 110 -24.34 -10.26 -15.56
C VAL A 110 -24.56 -11.53 -16.39
N THR A 111 -25.72 -12.18 -16.22
CA THR A 111 -26.16 -13.29 -17.06
C THR A 111 -26.48 -12.80 -18.47
N LEU A 112 -25.91 -13.45 -19.47
CA LEU A 112 -26.09 -13.09 -20.88
C LEU A 112 -26.76 -14.23 -21.63
N ASP A 113 -27.69 -13.88 -22.52
CA ASP A 113 -28.18 -14.82 -23.52
C ASP A 113 -27.12 -15.01 -24.61
N THR A 114 -26.52 -16.19 -24.60
CA THR A 114 -25.50 -16.63 -25.56
C THR A 114 -26.05 -17.63 -26.57
N SER A 115 -27.37 -17.69 -26.76
CA SER A 115 -27.97 -18.55 -27.77
C SER A 115 -27.55 -18.15 -29.19
N ASP A 116 -27.56 -19.11 -30.12
CA ASP A 116 -27.16 -18.86 -31.51
C ASP A 116 -28.13 -17.91 -32.27
N ASN A 117 -29.34 -17.72 -31.74
CA ASN A 117 -30.45 -16.98 -32.34
C ASN A 117 -30.61 -15.55 -31.81
N ILE A 118 -29.51 -14.86 -31.52
CA ILE A 118 -29.55 -13.46 -31.08
C ILE A 118 -29.47 -12.46 -32.26
N PRO A 119 -30.12 -11.28 -32.17
CA PRO A 119 -30.02 -10.23 -33.18
C PRO A 119 -28.58 -9.71 -33.38
N PRO A 120 -28.25 -9.14 -34.56
CA PRO A 120 -26.89 -8.65 -34.86
C PRO A 120 -26.35 -7.61 -33.86
N TRP A 121 -27.18 -6.68 -33.38
CA TRP A 121 -26.76 -5.68 -32.39
C TRP A 121 -26.34 -6.32 -31.06
N GLN A 122 -27.01 -7.41 -30.64
CA GLN A 122 -26.65 -8.15 -29.44
C GLN A 122 -25.31 -8.88 -29.64
N LYS A 123 -25.05 -9.40 -30.84
CA LYS A 123 -23.73 -9.96 -31.20
C LYS A 123 -22.62 -8.92 -31.07
N TYR A 124 -22.82 -7.69 -31.56
CA TYR A 124 -21.83 -6.62 -31.40
C TYR A 124 -21.60 -6.24 -29.94
N SER A 125 -22.66 -6.14 -29.12
CA SER A 125 -22.53 -5.88 -27.68
C SER A 125 -21.75 -6.97 -26.96
N LEU A 126 -21.99 -8.25 -27.29
CA LEU A 126 -21.23 -9.38 -26.73
C LEU A 126 -19.76 -9.36 -27.17
N MET A 127 -19.48 -8.99 -28.42
CA MET A 127 -18.11 -8.82 -28.91
C MET A 127 -17.38 -7.70 -28.17
N TYR A 128 -17.98 -6.52 -28.04
CA TYR A 128 -17.41 -5.39 -27.31
C TYR A 128 -17.10 -5.77 -25.86
N ARG A 129 -18.06 -6.42 -25.19
CA ARG A 129 -17.88 -6.90 -23.83
C ARG A 129 -16.76 -7.93 -23.69
N SER A 130 -16.67 -8.89 -24.62
CA SER A 130 -15.57 -9.85 -24.64
C SER A 130 -14.20 -9.16 -24.82
N GLY A 131 -14.14 -8.07 -25.58
CA GLY A 131 -12.96 -7.23 -25.70
C GLY A 131 -12.59 -6.55 -24.38
N GLN A 132 -13.56 -5.98 -23.68
CA GLN A 132 -13.34 -5.40 -22.35
C GLN A 132 -12.84 -6.44 -21.33
N GLU A 133 -13.43 -7.64 -21.31
CA GLU A 133 -12.97 -8.74 -20.44
C GLU A 133 -11.50 -9.12 -20.73
N ASP A 134 -11.11 -9.22 -21.99
CA ASP A 134 -9.71 -9.49 -22.37
C ASP A 134 -8.76 -8.39 -21.85
N ILE A 135 -9.14 -7.12 -22.01
CA ILE A 135 -8.34 -5.99 -21.54
C ILE A 135 -8.22 -6.00 -20.01
N TYR A 136 -9.29 -6.25 -19.27
CA TYR A 136 -9.21 -6.37 -17.81
C TYR A 136 -8.26 -7.48 -17.39
N ASN A 137 -8.39 -8.70 -17.93
CA ASN A 137 -7.54 -9.83 -17.56
C ASN A 137 -6.06 -9.56 -17.85
N ILE A 138 -5.74 -9.01 -19.03
CA ILE A 138 -4.36 -8.70 -19.42
C ILE A 138 -3.79 -7.57 -18.56
N THR A 139 -4.57 -6.54 -18.29
CA THR A 139 -4.15 -5.41 -17.44
C THR A 139 -3.89 -5.88 -16.01
N ILE A 140 -4.76 -6.71 -15.45
CA ILE A 140 -4.57 -7.32 -14.12
C ILE A 140 -3.27 -8.11 -14.09
N ALA A 141 -3.03 -8.99 -15.06
CA ALA A 141 -1.80 -9.79 -15.12
C ALA A 141 -0.53 -8.92 -15.18
N LYS A 142 -0.56 -7.82 -15.94
CA LYS A 142 0.55 -6.85 -16.00
C LYS A 142 0.80 -6.18 -14.65
N VAL A 143 -0.25 -5.70 -13.98
CA VAL A 143 -0.11 -5.02 -12.69
C VAL A 143 0.32 -6.00 -11.59
N GLU A 144 -0.13 -7.26 -11.64
CA GLU A 144 0.37 -8.32 -10.73
C GLU A 144 1.85 -8.61 -10.95
N GLU A 145 2.31 -8.63 -12.20
CA GLU A 145 3.73 -8.76 -12.51
C GLU A 145 4.55 -7.57 -12.00
N MET A 146 4.08 -6.33 -12.21
CA MET A 146 4.71 -5.14 -11.63
C MET A 146 4.83 -5.23 -10.11
N LYS A 147 3.78 -5.73 -9.42
CA LYS A 147 3.80 -5.92 -7.96
C LYS A 147 4.82 -6.98 -7.54
N ARG A 148 4.93 -8.09 -8.28
CA ARG A 148 5.97 -9.11 -8.02
C ARG A 148 7.38 -8.55 -8.18
N GLN A 149 7.62 -7.81 -9.26
CA GLN A 149 8.94 -7.21 -9.51
C GLN A 149 9.32 -6.20 -8.43
N LEU A 150 8.37 -5.38 -7.97
CA LEU A 150 8.58 -4.46 -6.86
C LEU A 150 9.03 -5.19 -5.58
N ILE A 151 8.38 -6.31 -5.24
CA ILE A 151 8.73 -7.12 -4.07
C ILE A 151 10.15 -7.71 -4.20
N ASN A 152 10.54 -8.15 -5.40
CA ASN A 152 11.90 -8.63 -5.65
C ASN A 152 12.93 -7.50 -5.48
N CYS A 153 12.63 -6.28 -5.97
CA CYS A 153 13.49 -5.12 -5.75
C CYS A 153 13.64 -4.78 -4.26
N MET A 154 12.54 -4.85 -3.49
CA MET A 154 12.59 -4.63 -2.03
C MET A 154 13.50 -5.65 -1.34
N ASP A 155 13.40 -6.94 -1.70
CA ASP A 155 14.25 -7.99 -1.16
C ASP A 155 15.74 -7.75 -1.46
N GLN A 156 16.04 -7.31 -2.68
CA GLN A 156 17.40 -6.95 -3.08
C GLN A 156 17.93 -5.77 -2.27
N ASP A 157 17.15 -4.70 -2.13
CA ASP A 157 17.57 -3.50 -1.39
C ASP A 157 17.76 -3.76 0.10
N ILE A 158 16.97 -4.67 0.68
CA ILE A 158 17.18 -5.18 2.05
C ILE A 158 18.51 -5.93 2.14
N LYS A 159 18.78 -6.87 1.23
CA LYS A 159 20.00 -7.69 1.23
C LYS A 159 21.27 -6.85 1.03
N GLU A 160 21.18 -5.80 0.22
CA GLU A 160 22.28 -4.90 -0.06
C GLU A 160 22.37 -3.72 0.93
N ASN A 161 21.48 -3.68 1.93
CA ASN A 161 21.39 -2.61 2.94
C ASN A 161 21.33 -1.21 2.31
N ARG A 162 20.65 -1.07 1.18
CA ARG A 162 20.49 0.21 0.45
C ARG A 162 19.44 1.12 1.07
N ILE A 163 19.18 1.03 2.37
CA ILE A 163 18.12 1.79 3.02
C ILE A 163 18.60 3.22 3.23
N ALA A 164 17.95 4.19 2.61
CA ALA A 164 18.29 5.61 2.78
C ALA A 164 18.10 6.06 4.25
N PRO A 165 18.85 7.08 4.73
CA PRO A 165 18.82 7.47 6.14
C PRO A 165 17.56 8.27 6.55
N PHE A 166 16.83 8.87 5.61
CA PHE A 166 15.71 9.77 5.92
C PHE A 166 14.43 9.36 5.21
N ALA A 167 13.35 9.05 5.95
CA ALA A 167 12.07 8.60 5.37
C ALA A 167 12.33 7.69 4.14
N PRO A 168 12.93 6.51 4.35
CA PRO A 168 13.58 5.73 3.28
C PRO A 168 12.65 5.41 2.10
N PHE A 169 11.34 5.56 2.32
CA PHE A 169 10.25 5.31 1.39
C PHE A 169 9.84 6.56 0.58
N LEU A 170 10.54 7.70 0.69
CA LEU A 170 10.21 8.94 -0.03
C LEU A 170 11.31 9.35 -1.01
N SER A 171 10.98 9.37 -2.30
CA SER A 171 11.91 9.80 -3.35
C SER A 171 12.30 11.27 -3.28
N ILE A 172 11.40 12.16 -2.87
CA ILE A 172 11.72 13.59 -2.70
C ILE A 172 12.75 13.85 -1.59
N VAL A 173 12.78 12.97 -0.57
CA VAL A 173 13.74 13.05 0.53
C VAL A 173 15.05 12.38 0.14
N ASN A 174 15.01 11.40 -0.76
CA ASN A 174 16.17 10.61 -1.19
C ASN A 174 16.30 10.56 -2.73
N PRO A 175 16.51 11.70 -3.40
CA PRO A 175 16.51 11.75 -4.87
C PRO A 175 17.68 10.98 -5.51
N GLU A 176 18.79 10.85 -4.78
CA GLU A 176 19.97 10.08 -5.20
C GLU A 176 19.79 8.57 -4.97
N HIS A 177 18.80 8.17 -4.18
CA HIS A 177 18.48 6.77 -4.00
C HIS A 177 17.76 6.30 -5.27
N GLN A 178 18.46 5.50 -6.07
CA GLN A 178 17.91 4.93 -7.29
C GLN A 178 16.90 3.86 -6.93
N TYR A 179 15.65 4.28 -6.70
CA TYR A 179 14.57 3.37 -6.35
C TYR A 179 14.33 2.29 -7.42
N LEU A 180 14.85 2.44 -8.66
CA LEU A 180 14.71 1.43 -9.71
C LEU A 180 15.79 1.48 -10.80
N SER A 181 16.19 0.29 -11.27
CA SER A 181 15.66 -0.15 -12.56
C SER A 181 14.99 -1.51 -12.33
N LEU A 182 13.72 -1.67 -12.72
CA LEU A 182 13.03 -2.98 -12.77
C LEU A 182 13.72 -3.82 -13.86
N GLU A 183 14.96 -4.22 -13.64
CA GLU A 183 15.61 -5.20 -14.49
C GLU A 183 14.95 -6.54 -14.19
N ILE A 184 14.38 -7.15 -15.23
CA ILE A 184 13.74 -8.46 -15.18
C ILE A 184 14.85 -9.46 -14.88
N ASP A 185 15.10 -9.70 -13.60
CA ASP A 185 15.89 -10.82 -13.17
C ASP A 185 14.97 -12.04 -13.02
N ASN A 186 15.46 -13.22 -13.40
CA ASN A 186 14.76 -14.49 -13.20
C ASN A 186 14.84 -14.91 -11.71
N SER A 187 14.74 -13.94 -10.81
CA SER A 187 14.85 -14.16 -9.37
C SER A 187 13.73 -15.10 -8.92
N PRO A 188 13.98 -15.94 -7.90
CA PRO A 188 12.98 -16.81 -7.32
C PRO A 188 11.77 -15.99 -6.83
N PHE A 189 10.60 -16.62 -6.78
CA PHE A 189 9.41 -16.00 -6.21
C PHE A 189 9.67 -15.59 -4.75
N ILE A 190 9.64 -14.29 -4.47
CA ILE A 190 9.68 -13.73 -3.13
C ILE A 190 8.26 -13.34 -2.72
N SER A 191 7.85 -13.81 -1.55
CA SER A 191 6.57 -13.46 -0.96
C SER A 191 6.67 -12.15 -0.18
N LEU A 192 5.57 -11.39 -0.13
CA LEU A 192 5.52 -10.06 0.49
C LEU A 192 5.96 -10.09 1.96
N ASP A 193 5.56 -11.12 2.71
CA ASP A 193 5.89 -11.34 4.13
C ASP A 193 7.40 -11.48 4.41
N MET A 194 8.21 -11.73 3.38
CA MET A 194 9.67 -11.75 3.52
C MET A 194 10.26 -10.34 3.65
N VAL A 195 9.64 -9.36 2.98
CA VAL A 195 10.16 -7.98 2.84
C VAL A 195 9.40 -6.93 3.66
N VAL A 196 8.26 -7.28 4.23
CA VAL A 196 7.48 -6.41 5.12
C VAL A 196 7.45 -6.97 6.56
N ILE A 197 6.98 -6.15 7.49
CA ILE A 197 6.72 -6.58 8.88
C ILE A 197 5.22 -6.85 9.01
N THR A 198 4.85 -8.10 9.25
CA THR A 198 3.46 -8.51 9.52
C THR A 198 3.29 -9.00 10.95
N LEU A 199 2.06 -8.96 11.45
CA LEU A 199 1.68 -9.54 12.74
C LEU A 199 2.19 -10.99 12.87
N ASP A 200 1.81 -11.85 11.91
CA ASP A 200 2.22 -13.26 11.86
C ASP A 200 3.73 -13.45 11.91
N SER A 201 4.49 -12.57 11.25
CA SER A 201 5.96 -12.68 11.18
C SER A 201 6.65 -12.44 12.52
N ILE A 202 6.03 -11.64 13.40
CA ILE A 202 6.53 -11.34 14.74
C ILE A 202 6.05 -12.40 15.72
N LEU A 203 4.75 -12.71 15.71
CA LEU A 203 4.15 -13.67 16.66
C LEU A 203 4.78 -15.06 16.55
N LYS A 204 5.07 -15.55 15.34
CA LYS A 204 5.72 -16.87 15.12
C LYS A 204 7.13 -17.01 15.73
N LYS A 205 7.76 -15.93 16.17
CA LYS A 205 9.13 -15.95 16.73
C LYS A 205 9.16 -15.87 18.26
N ASN A 206 8.02 -15.64 18.90
CA ASN A 206 7.95 -15.42 20.35
C ASN A 206 6.67 -16.05 20.91
N ASP A 207 6.77 -17.32 21.29
CA ASP A 207 5.63 -18.13 21.75
C ASP A 207 4.91 -17.49 22.95
N ALA A 208 5.65 -17.03 23.95
CA ALA A 208 5.06 -16.42 25.16
C ALA A 208 4.31 -15.11 24.84
N PHE A 209 4.85 -14.29 23.94
CA PHE A 209 4.16 -13.07 23.49
C PHE A 209 2.94 -13.42 22.62
N SER A 210 3.05 -14.44 21.77
CA SER A 210 1.94 -14.90 20.95
C SER A 210 0.77 -15.44 21.76
N GLU A 211 1.05 -16.20 22.82
CA GLU A 211 0.04 -16.72 23.74
C GLU A 211 -0.69 -15.57 24.44
N ALA A 212 0.05 -14.62 25.03
CA ALA A 212 -0.53 -13.46 25.69
C ALA A 212 -1.43 -12.63 24.75
N ILE A 213 -0.99 -12.38 23.51
CA ILE A 213 -1.80 -11.68 22.51
C ILE A 213 -3.08 -12.47 22.18
N SER A 214 -2.99 -13.79 21.99
CA SER A 214 -4.17 -14.61 21.65
C SER A 214 -5.19 -14.75 22.79
N GLU A 215 -4.75 -14.63 24.05
CA GLU A 215 -5.64 -14.66 25.21
C GLU A 215 -6.24 -13.27 25.52
N THR A 216 -5.55 -12.20 25.10
CA THR A 216 -5.98 -10.81 25.34
C THR A 216 -6.97 -10.31 24.29
N PHE A 217 -6.78 -10.68 23.02
CA PHE A 217 -7.57 -10.21 21.89
C PHE A 217 -8.48 -11.32 21.36
N GLU A 218 -9.79 -11.14 21.51
CA GLU A 218 -10.78 -12.12 21.05
C GLU A 218 -10.91 -12.12 19.52
N ASN A 219 -10.72 -10.96 18.88
CA ASN A 219 -10.88 -10.81 17.44
C ASN A 219 -9.64 -10.22 16.76
N MET A 220 -8.77 -11.12 16.28
CA MET A 220 -7.53 -10.73 15.61
C MET A 220 -7.71 -9.91 14.33
N GLU A 221 -8.87 -9.96 13.67
CA GLU A 221 -9.11 -9.17 12.46
C GLU A 221 -9.55 -7.73 12.78
N GLU A 222 -10.40 -7.56 13.80
CA GLU A 222 -10.90 -6.23 14.20
C GLU A 222 -9.85 -5.41 14.95
N GLU A 223 -8.95 -6.07 15.68
CA GLU A 223 -7.97 -5.42 16.56
C GLU A 223 -6.52 -5.52 16.02
N ALA A 224 -6.39 -5.87 14.73
CA ALA A 224 -5.11 -6.15 14.09
C ALA A 224 -4.11 -4.98 14.16
N ASP A 225 -4.61 -3.74 14.15
CA ASP A 225 -3.82 -2.51 14.24
C ASP A 225 -3.16 -2.35 15.62
N ILE A 226 -3.93 -2.51 16.70
CA ILE A 226 -3.44 -2.44 18.07
C ILE A 226 -2.49 -3.61 18.33
N MET A 227 -2.85 -4.82 17.91
CA MET A 227 -1.98 -5.99 18.02
C MET A 227 -0.64 -5.78 17.29
N LEU A 228 -0.68 -5.19 16.09
CA LEU A 228 0.54 -4.90 15.34
C LEU A 228 1.37 -3.81 16.03
N MET A 229 0.75 -2.77 16.61
CA MET A 229 1.46 -1.79 17.43
C MET A 229 2.21 -2.44 18.60
N LEU A 230 1.55 -3.32 19.35
CA LEU A 230 2.17 -4.06 20.45
C LEU A 230 3.32 -4.96 19.96
N CYS A 231 3.12 -5.64 18.83
CA CYS A 231 4.17 -6.45 18.19
C CYS A 231 5.39 -5.60 17.79
N LEU A 232 5.16 -4.41 17.23
CA LEU A 232 6.23 -3.50 16.82
C LEU A 232 7.03 -2.99 18.03
N ILE A 233 6.36 -2.61 19.12
CA ILE A 233 7.02 -2.24 20.38
C ILE A 233 7.83 -3.42 20.92
N ASN A 234 7.26 -4.63 20.85
CA ASN A 234 7.93 -5.84 21.29
C ASN A 234 9.23 -6.08 20.52
N GLU A 235 9.16 -6.02 19.19
CA GLU A 235 10.24 -6.31 18.25
C GLU A 235 11.30 -5.18 18.22
N LYS A 236 10.92 -3.91 18.45
CA LYS A 236 11.88 -2.79 18.61
C LYS A 236 12.92 -3.06 19.68
N HIS A 237 12.55 -3.73 20.76
CA HIS A 237 13.44 -4.06 21.88
C HIS A 237 14.20 -5.38 21.69
N ASN A 238 13.95 -6.10 20.59
CA ASN A 238 14.65 -7.33 20.25
C ASN A 238 15.98 -6.99 19.56
N LYS A 239 17.10 -7.16 20.29
CA LYS A 239 18.46 -6.89 19.77
C LYS A 239 18.86 -7.75 18.57
N ASN A 240 18.15 -8.86 18.34
CA ASN A 240 18.39 -9.76 17.21
C ASN A 240 17.36 -9.55 16.10
N SER A 241 16.54 -8.50 16.14
CA SER A 241 15.58 -8.21 15.09
C SER A 241 16.28 -7.95 13.76
N LYS A 242 15.80 -8.58 12.68
CA LYS A 242 16.24 -8.27 11.31
C LYS A 242 15.93 -6.81 10.91
N TRP A 243 15.03 -6.15 11.64
CA TRP A 243 14.57 -4.79 11.38
C TRP A 243 15.17 -3.75 12.30
N LEU A 244 16.16 -4.11 13.14
CA LEU A 244 16.78 -3.21 14.12
C LEU A 244 17.24 -1.88 13.48
N ASN A 245 17.96 -1.96 12.36
CA ASN A 245 18.45 -0.77 11.63
C ASN A 245 17.31 0.15 11.16
N PHE A 246 16.19 -0.43 10.75
CA PHE A 246 15.00 0.34 10.36
C PHE A 246 14.41 1.05 11.58
N PHE A 247 14.21 0.33 12.69
CA PHE A 247 13.67 0.90 13.92
C PHE A 247 14.55 2.02 14.50
N GLU A 248 15.87 1.88 14.44
CA GLU A 248 16.81 2.91 14.87
C GLU A 248 16.66 4.19 14.04
N LYS A 249 16.58 4.08 12.70
CA LYS A 249 16.43 5.23 11.79
C LYS A 249 15.11 5.97 11.99
N VAL A 250 14.00 5.23 12.14
CA VAL A 250 12.69 5.85 12.33
C VAL A 250 12.52 6.44 13.73
N SER A 251 13.22 5.90 14.74
CA SER A 251 13.19 6.43 16.12
C SER A 251 14.03 7.70 16.31
N GLN A 252 15.04 7.95 15.47
CA GLN A 252 15.83 9.20 15.53
C GLN A 252 15.02 10.45 15.14
N ARG A 253 13.89 10.26 14.47
CA ARG A 253 12.86 11.30 14.29
C ARG A 253 11.80 11.12 15.36
N ASP A 254 12.04 11.66 16.55
CA ASP A 254 10.92 12.07 17.41
C ASP A 254 10.16 13.16 16.65
N ILE A 255 9.09 12.74 15.97
CA ILE A 255 8.16 13.62 15.27
C ILE A 255 7.40 14.38 16.35
N THR A 256 7.93 15.54 16.69
CA THR A 256 7.27 16.65 17.38
C THR A 256 6.19 17.28 16.49
N ALA A 257 5.27 16.46 15.99
CA ALA A 257 3.97 16.96 15.58
C ALA A 257 3.13 17.04 16.85
N ASN A 258 2.71 18.24 17.23
CA ASN A 258 1.65 18.45 18.23
C ASN A 258 0.34 17.83 17.70
N GLN A 259 0.28 16.51 17.64
CA GLN A 259 -0.97 15.79 17.52
C GLN A 259 -1.56 15.70 18.91
N ASP A 260 -2.85 16.01 18.99
CA ASP A 260 -3.60 15.76 20.20
C ASP A 260 -3.69 14.24 20.38
N HIS A 261 -2.80 13.68 21.21
CA HIS A 261 -2.74 12.26 21.49
C HIS A 261 -3.78 11.84 22.55
N HIS A 262 -4.83 12.64 22.79
CA HIS A 262 -5.84 12.35 23.80
C HIS A 262 -6.49 10.97 23.58
N GLU A 263 -6.93 10.68 22.36
CA GLU A 263 -7.54 9.38 22.02
C GLU A 263 -6.56 8.22 22.22
N LEU A 264 -5.30 8.38 21.76
CA LEU A 264 -4.25 7.38 21.95
C LEU A 264 -3.91 7.17 23.43
N ARG A 265 -3.99 8.24 24.22
CA ARG A 265 -3.75 8.21 25.67
C ARG A 265 -4.86 7.48 26.40
N GLU A 266 -6.11 7.74 26.06
CA GLU A 266 -7.26 7.02 26.60
C GLU A 266 -7.17 5.51 26.28
N LEU A 267 -6.79 5.16 25.04
CA LEU A 267 -6.56 3.77 24.65
C LEU A 267 -5.46 3.11 25.50
N TYR A 268 -4.31 3.78 25.64
CA TYR A 268 -3.19 3.29 26.44
C TYR A 268 -3.59 3.09 27.91
N ASP A 269 -4.19 4.10 28.54
CA ASP A 269 -4.55 4.07 29.96
C ASP A 269 -5.65 3.03 30.25
N SER A 270 -6.48 2.71 29.25
CA SER A 270 -7.51 1.65 29.37
C SER A 270 -6.93 0.24 29.25
N MET A 271 -5.94 0.01 28.37
CA MET A 271 -5.50 -1.35 28.02
C MET A 271 -4.22 -1.78 28.77
N MET A 272 -3.20 -0.93 28.77
CA MET A 272 -1.86 -1.33 29.19
C MET A 272 -1.75 -1.71 30.68
N PRO A 273 -2.43 -1.05 31.63
CA PRO A 273 -2.41 -1.47 33.02
C PRO A 273 -2.98 -2.87 33.22
N GLU A 274 -4.09 -3.20 32.56
CA GLU A 274 -4.73 -4.52 32.65
C GLU A 274 -3.84 -5.61 32.05
N PHE A 275 -3.21 -5.32 30.90
CA PHE A 275 -2.30 -6.27 30.24
C PHE A 275 -1.04 -6.54 31.06
N ALA A 276 -0.47 -5.50 31.68
CA ALA A 276 0.68 -5.62 32.56
C ALA A 276 0.36 -6.38 33.86
N GLU A 277 -0.88 -6.30 34.35
CA GLU A 277 -1.33 -7.11 35.50
C GLU A 277 -1.53 -8.58 35.13
N ALA A 278 -2.13 -8.86 33.97
CA ALA A 278 -2.38 -10.22 33.50
C ALA A 278 -1.11 -10.95 33.04
N TYR A 279 -0.22 -10.27 32.31
CA TYR A 279 1.02 -10.84 31.74
C TYR A 279 2.24 -9.96 32.03
N PRO A 280 2.68 -9.84 33.31
CA PRO A 280 3.74 -8.92 33.71
C PRO A 280 5.10 -9.21 33.06
N ASP A 281 5.40 -10.47 32.77
CA ASP A 281 6.64 -10.88 32.10
C ASP A 281 6.66 -10.54 30.60
N VAL A 282 5.49 -10.27 30.01
CA VAL A 282 5.30 -9.98 28.59
C VAL A 282 5.12 -8.47 28.38
N PHE A 283 4.18 -7.86 29.08
CA PHE A 283 3.82 -6.44 28.98
C PHE A 283 4.46 -5.61 30.10
N ASN A 284 5.79 -5.53 30.10
CA ASN A 284 6.53 -4.66 31.02
C ASN A 284 6.31 -3.17 30.68
N LEU A 285 5.82 -2.38 31.63
CA LEU A 285 5.52 -0.94 31.47
C LEU A 285 6.76 -0.06 31.21
N GLU A 286 7.98 -0.51 31.52
CA GLU A 286 9.21 0.17 31.09
C GLU A 286 9.41 0.06 29.58
N LYS A 287 8.94 -1.04 28.98
CA LYS A 287 9.05 -1.35 27.56
C LYS A 287 7.85 -0.84 26.77
N PHE A 288 6.66 -1.03 27.31
CA PHE A 288 5.39 -0.61 26.73
C PHE A 288 4.90 0.67 27.41
N ASP A 289 5.73 1.70 27.38
CA ASP A 289 5.37 3.02 27.89
C ASP A 289 4.55 3.79 26.84
N PHE A 290 3.96 4.91 27.27
CA PHE A 290 3.14 5.74 26.38
C PHE A 290 3.94 6.31 25.20
N GLN A 291 5.25 6.56 25.36
CA GLN A 291 6.11 7.02 24.27
C GLN A 291 6.33 5.93 23.21
N SER A 292 6.45 4.67 23.62
CA SER A 292 6.51 3.53 22.70
C SER A 292 5.20 3.35 21.94
N PHE A 293 4.06 3.66 22.57
CA PHE A 293 2.76 3.70 21.90
C PHE A 293 2.67 4.80 20.83
N ILE A 294 3.07 6.03 21.17
CA ILE A 294 3.16 7.14 20.19
C ILE A 294 4.08 6.78 19.04
N TRP A 295 5.22 6.14 19.32
CA TRP A 295 6.14 5.68 18.29
C TRP A 295 5.50 4.63 17.36
N ALA A 296 4.79 3.66 17.92
CA ALA A 296 4.13 2.61 17.15
C ALA A 296 3.01 3.17 16.27
N ASP A 297 2.18 4.07 16.81
CA ASP A 297 1.13 4.77 16.06
C ASP A 297 1.72 5.58 14.90
N ASN A 298 2.78 6.33 15.14
CA ASN A 298 3.50 7.04 14.09
C ASN A 298 4.06 6.09 13.02
N LEU A 299 4.55 4.92 13.40
CA LEU A 299 5.03 3.93 12.45
C LEU A 299 3.89 3.38 11.59
N MET A 300 2.76 3.04 12.22
CA MET A 300 1.55 2.58 11.54
C MET A 300 1.08 3.61 10.53
N ASN A 301 0.87 4.86 10.96
CA ASN A 301 0.34 5.92 10.10
C ASN A 301 1.23 6.25 8.88
N ASN A 302 2.54 6.06 9.01
CA ASN A 302 3.50 6.49 7.99
C ASN A 302 4.02 5.35 7.10
N TYR A 303 4.07 4.12 7.60
CA TYR A 303 4.73 3.00 6.91
C TYR A 303 3.78 1.82 6.61
N SER A 304 2.53 1.87 7.08
CA SER A 304 1.58 0.77 6.84
C SER A 304 1.02 0.75 5.42
N ILE A 305 0.65 -0.45 4.99
CA ILE A 305 -0.29 -0.73 3.90
C ILE A 305 -1.46 -1.54 4.48
N ASP A 306 -2.67 -1.41 3.92
CA ASP A 306 -3.89 -1.96 4.55
C ASP A 306 -4.30 -3.36 4.06
N ASN A 307 -3.69 -3.87 2.97
CA ASN A 307 -4.07 -5.16 2.40
C ASN A 307 -2.87 -5.91 1.79
N PRO A 308 -2.22 -6.82 2.56
CA PRO A 308 -2.47 -7.08 3.99
C PRO A 308 -2.00 -5.94 4.89
N LEU A 309 -2.49 -5.85 6.13
CA LEU A 309 -1.96 -4.93 7.13
C LEU A 309 -0.48 -5.26 7.42
N ALA A 310 0.42 -4.38 7.01
CA ALA A 310 1.86 -4.61 7.14
C ALA A 310 2.65 -3.30 7.16
N ILE A 311 3.79 -3.29 7.86
CA ILE A 311 4.76 -2.18 7.81
C ILE A 311 5.76 -2.43 6.69
N VAL A 312 5.98 -1.43 5.86
CA VAL A 312 7.00 -1.43 4.81
C VAL A 312 8.27 -0.78 5.36
N PRO A 313 9.35 -1.56 5.64
CA PRO A 313 10.56 -1.07 6.30
C PRO A 313 11.56 -0.38 5.35
N LEU A 314 11.11 -0.08 4.12
CA LEU A 314 11.87 0.55 3.04
C LEU A 314 11.13 1.78 2.56
#